data_AF-F7S0W2-F1
#
_entry.id   AF-F7S0W2-F1
#
_cell.length_a   1.000
_cell.length_b   1.000
_cell.length_c   1.000
_cell.angle_alpha   90.00
_cell.angle_beta   90.00
_cell.angle_gamma   90.00
#
_symmetry.space_group_name_H-M   'P 1'
#
loop_
_entity.id
_entity.type
_entity.pdbx_description
1 polymer ?
#
loop_
_entity_poly.entity_id
_entity_poly.type
_entity_poly.pdbx_seq_one_letter_code
_entity_poly.pdbx_strand_id
1 'polypeptide(L)'
;MIYYLSLGSNLAPSEHIARALRELSERYGCILVLPIVRTEPCAINSSNAFLNTIAVVSSNESSQALKAWLNSLEAEHGRDRNDPERSHKDRTLDIDILLGQEAFDFTVAETNQQYFSEPYVQASLQALQNETVFDTEQFAHNVNTSDVLLPGASISLGHRAATIDFEHSSGNIFIRENSLDTLLERFEATLDRQQGFA
;
A
#
# COMPACT_ATOMS: atom_id res chain seq x y z
N MET A 1 -15.99 -4.42 -5.07
CA MET A 1 -15.56 -3.12 -4.54
C MET A 1 -14.06 -3.01 -4.60
N ILE A 2 -13.55 -1.83 -4.91
CA ILE A 2 -12.14 -1.47 -4.83
C ILE A 2 -11.91 -0.65 -3.58
N TYR A 3 -10.87 -0.99 -2.80
CA TYR A 3 -10.50 -0.28 -1.58
C TYR A 3 -9.08 0.26 -1.68
N TYR A 4 -8.91 1.52 -1.31
CA TYR A 4 -7.63 2.21 -1.20
C TYR A 4 -7.24 2.24 0.27
N LEU A 5 -6.10 1.64 0.59
CA LEU A 5 -5.64 1.42 1.94
C LEU A 5 -4.33 2.17 2.15
N SER A 6 -4.24 3.05 3.15
CA SER A 6 -2.94 3.54 3.60
C SER A 6 -2.34 2.54 4.58
N LEU A 7 -1.08 2.19 4.39
CA LEU A 7 -0.28 1.40 5.31
C LEU A 7 0.83 2.27 5.90
N GLY A 8 1.11 2.11 7.19
CA GLY A 8 2.18 2.80 7.89
C GLY A 8 2.84 1.94 8.97
N SER A 9 4.14 2.05 9.14
CA SER A 9 4.87 1.40 10.24
C SER A 9 6.11 2.20 10.62
N ASN A 10 6.47 2.25 11.90
CA ASN A 10 7.76 2.82 12.36
C ASN A 10 8.54 1.93 13.34
N LEU A 11 8.00 0.77 13.73
CA LEU A 11 8.74 -0.27 14.43
C LEU A 11 9.01 -1.39 13.43
N ALA A 12 10.28 -1.76 13.23
CA ALA A 12 10.72 -2.72 12.21
C ALA A 12 9.99 -2.54 10.85
N PRO A 13 9.98 -1.31 10.29
CA PRO A 13 8.97 -0.94 9.30
C PRO A 13 9.06 -1.71 7.99
N SER A 14 10.27 -2.03 7.51
CA SER A 14 10.44 -2.86 6.31
C SER A 14 9.85 -4.26 6.49
N GLU A 15 9.98 -4.86 7.67
CA GLU A 15 9.45 -6.20 7.96
C GLU A 15 7.92 -6.20 7.99
N HIS A 16 7.32 -5.26 8.73
CA HIS A 16 5.87 -5.20 8.86
C HIS A 16 5.17 -4.76 7.58
N ILE A 17 5.73 -3.82 6.81
CA ILE A 17 5.19 -3.46 5.50
C ILE A 17 5.29 -4.66 4.54
N ALA A 18 6.44 -5.34 4.47
CA ALA A 18 6.61 -6.51 3.61
C ALA A 18 5.58 -7.60 3.92
N ARG A 19 5.41 -7.91 5.20
CA ARG A 19 4.48 -8.94 5.66
C ARG A 19 3.02 -8.54 5.39
N ALA A 20 2.63 -7.30 5.67
CA ALA A 20 1.27 -6.82 5.44
C ALA A 20 0.89 -6.83 3.96
N LEU A 21 1.79 -6.40 3.07
CA LEU A 21 1.57 -6.46 1.61
C LEU A 21 1.42 -7.90 1.10
N ARG A 22 2.21 -8.83 1.64
CA ARG A 22 2.06 -10.25 1.35
C ARG A 22 0.71 -10.78 1.81
N GLU A 23 0.30 -10.53 3.05
CA GLU A 23 -0.98 -11.02 3.61
C GLU A 23 -2.20 -10.38 2.90
N LEU A 24 -2.09 -9.12 2.45
CA LEU A 24 -3.09 -8.49 1.58
C LEU A 24 -3.19 -9.20 0.24
N SER A 25 -2.06 -9.50 -0.41
CA SER A 25 -2.06 -10.21 -1.69
C SER A 25 -2.54 -11.65 -1.55
N GLU A 26 -2.17 -12.33 -0.47
CA GLU A 26 -2.69 -13.67 -0.15
C GLU A 26 -4.21 -13.66 0.04
N ARG A 27 -4.80 -12.59 0.58
CA ARG A 27 -6.25 -12.52 0.80
C ARG A 27 -7.03 -12.08 -0.43
N TYR A 28 -6.53 -11.10 -1.17
CA TYR A 28 -7.27 -10.42 -2.23
C TYR A 28 -6.72 -10.70 -3.65
N GLY A 29 -5.67 -11.52 -3.76
CA GLY A 29 -4.99 -11.84 -5.00
C GLY A 29 -4.08 -10.71 -5.46
N CYS A 30 -4.22 -10.29 -6.73
CA CYS A 30 -3.42 -9.19 -7.26
C CYS A 30 -3.78 -7.86 -6.56
N ILE A 31 -2.76 -7.18 -6.04
CA ILE A 31 -2.88 -5.85 -5.45
C ILE A 31 -1.96 -4.86 -6.16
N LEU A 32 -2.36 -3.59 -6.22
CA LEU A 32 -1.49 -2.49 -6.65
C LEU A 32 -0.90 -1.82 -5.41
N VAL A 33 0.39 -1.52 -5.44
CA VAL A 33 1.11 -0.86 -4.35
C VAL A 33 1.83 0.35 -4.91
N LEU A 34 1.62 1.50 -4.30
CA LEU A 34 2.33 2.74 -4.63
C LEU A 34 3.76 2.72 -4.05
N PRO A 35 4.63 3.65 -4.46
CA PRO A 35 5.95 3.79 -3.86
C PRO A 35 5.89 3.83 -2.33
N ILE A 36 6.84 3.15 -1.69
CA ILE A 36 6.97 3.07 -0.24
C ILE A 36 7.84 4.23 0.19
N VAL A 37 7.26 5.21 0.86
CA VAL A 37 7.91 6.45 1.27
C VAL A 37 8.28 6.45 2.74
N ARG A 38 9.47 6.97 3.05
CA ARG A 38 9.84 7.29 4.43
C ARG A 38 9.24 8.64 4.80
N THR A 39 8.62 8.76 5.97
CA THR A 39 8.10 10.05 6.46
C THR A 39 8.46 10.25 7.92
N GLU A 40 8.58 11.51 8.32
CA GLU A 40 8.69 11.84 9.74
C GLU A 40 7.34 11.58 10.45
N PRO A 41 7.36 11.26 11.76
CA PRO A 41 6.13 11.05 12.53
C PRO A 41 5.19 12.25 12.50
N CYS A 42 3.90 11.99 12.27
CA CYS A 42 2.85 13.00 12.37
C CYS A 42 2.00 12.72 13.62
N ALA A 43 1.67 13.75 14.38
CA ALA A 43 0.81 13.68 15.57
C ALA A 43 1.29 12.76 16.72
N ILE A 44 2.52 12.23 16.65
CA ILE A 44 3.18 11.50 17.74
C ILE A 44 4.57 12.08 18.01
N ASN A 45 5.04 11.97 19.26
CA ASN A 45 6.39 12.37 19.64
C ASN A 45 7.33 11.15 19.58
N SER A 46 7.96 10.95 18.42
CA SER A 46 8.89 9.84 18.18
C SER A 46 10.06 10.30 17.32
N SER A 47 11.21 9.66 17.50
CA SER A 47 12.37 9.79 16.61
C SER A 47 12.37 8.76 15.47
N ASN A 48 11.44 7.80 15.51
CA ASN A 48 11.37 6.70 14.56
C ASN A 48 10.52 7.11 13.36
N ALA A 49 11.17 7.31 12.21
CA ALA A 49 10.46 7.57 10.96
C ALA A 49 9.59 6.39 10.53
N PHE A 50 8.49 6.71 9.85
CA PHE A 50 7.59 5.73 9.28
C PHE A 50 8.04 5.33 7.87
N LEU A 51 7.74 4.10 7.48
CA LEU A 51 7.48 3.75 6.08
C LEU A 51 5.97 3.77 5.85
N ASN A 52 5.54 4.40 4.75
CA ASN A 52 4.15 4.45 4.34
C ASN A 52 3.98 4.11 2.87
N THR A 53 2.83 3.55 2.50
CA THR A 53 2.43 3.33 1.11
C THR A 53 0.91 3.30 1.01
N ILE A 54 0.38 3.32 -0.22
CA ILE A 54 -1.02 3.05 -0.50
C ILE A 54 -1.09 1.71 -1.24
N ALA A 55 -1.92 0.80 -0.75
CA ALA A 55 -2.30 -0.41 -1.45
C ALA A 55 -3.74 -0.30 -1.98
N VAL A 56 -3.97 -0.85 -3.17
CA VAL A 56 -5.31 -0.94 -3.78
C VAL A 56 -5.67 -2.40 -3.96
N VAL A 57 -6.83 -2.77 -3.41
CA VAL A 57 -7.31 -4.17 -3.39
C VAL A 57 -8.73 -4.26 -3.93
N SER A 58 -9.06 -5.37 -4.58
CA SER A 58 -10.44 -5.73 -4.91
C SER A 58 -10.99 -6.70 -3.87
N SER A 59 -12.16 -6.38 -3.34
CA SER A 59 -12.82 -7.20 -2.33
C SER A 59 -14.33 -7.26 -2.56
N ASN A 60 -14.89 -8.43 -2.25
CA ASN A 60 -16.33 -8.67 -2.17
C ASN A 60 -16.87 -8.47 -0.74
N GLU A 61 -16.00 -8.15 0.21
CA GLU A 61 -16.36 -7.89 1.60
C GLU A 61 -16.94 -6.48 1.75
N SER A 62 -17.80 -6.30 2.75
CA SER A 62 -18.23 -4.96 3.14
C SER A 62 -17.07 -4.20 3.80
N SER A 63 -17.13 -2.86 3.77
CA SER A 63 -16.14 -2.00 4.45
C SER A 63 -16.00 -2.34 5.95
N GLN A 64 -17.10 -2.75 6.60
CA GLN A 64 -17.07 -3.17 7.99
C GLN A 64 -16.31 -4.49 8.19
N ALA A 65 -16.53 -5.49 7.33
CA ALA A 65 -15.83 -6.76 7.39
C ALA A 65 -14.33 -6.57 7.09
N LEU A 66 -14.01 -5.77 6.07
CA LEU A 66 -12.63 -5.39 5.75
C LEU A 66 -11.95 -4.70 6.94
N LYS A 67 -12.58 -3.68 7.54
CA LYS A 67 -11.99 -2.98 8.70
C LYS A 67 -11.80 -3.93 9.88
N ALA A 68 -12.72 -4.85 10.14
CA ALA A 68 -12.56 -5.85 11.20
C ALA A 68 -11.35 -6.78 10.95
N TRP A 69 -11.15 -7.20 9.70
CA TRP A 69 -9.98 -8.00 9.33
C TRP A 69 -8.68 -7.19 9.43
N LEU A 70 -8.63 -5.97 8.89
CA LEU A 70 -7.46 -5.09 9.01
C LEU A 70 -7.08 -4.84 10.47
N ASN A 71 -8.07 -4.61 11.34
CA ASN A 71 -7.84 -4.45 12.77
C ASN A 71 -7.23 -5.71 13.42
N SER A 72 -7.60 -6.90 12.93
CA SER A 72 -7.05 -8.17 13.40
C SER A 72 -5.62 -8.36 12.91
N LEU A 73 -5.36 -8.00 11.65
CA LEU A 73 -4.02 -8.02 11.03
C LEU A 73 -3.03 -7.13 11.80
N GLU A 74 -3.43 -5.91 12.16
CA GLU A 74 -2.61 -5.02 12.99
C GLU A 74 -2.27 -5.65 14.35
N ALA A 75 -3.23 -6.32 14.98
CA ALA A 75 -3.02 -6.99 16.27
C ALA A 75 -2.06 -8.19 16.12
N GLU A 76 -2.17 -8.96 15.04
CA GLU A 76 -1.23 -10.04 14.69
C GLU A 76 0.18 -9.52 14.38
N HIS A 77 0.29 -8.26 13.94
CA HIS A 77 1.54 -7.53 13.81
C HIS A 77 2.05 -6.95 15.14
N GLY A 78 1.34 -7.14 16.24
CA GLY A 78 1.76 -6.70 17.58
C GLY A 78 1.26 -5.31 17.99
N ARG A 79 0.33 -4.70 17.25
CA ARG A 79 -0.32 -3.45 17.69
C ARG A 79 -1.24 -3.73 18.87
N ASP A 80 -0.93 -3.15 20.03
CA ASP A 80 -1.86 -3.18 21.16
C ASP A 80 -3.03 -2.22 20.91
N ARG A 81 -4.15 -2.79 20.51
CA ARG A 81 -5.38 -2.04 20.27
C ARG A 81 -6.18 -1.77 21.55
N ASN A 82 -5.82 -2.30 22.71
CA ASN A 82 -6.56 -2.01 23.95
C ASN A 82 -5.94 -0.86 24.74
N ASP A 83 -4.75 -0.41 24.35
CA ASP A 83 -4.06 0.71 24.98
C ASP A 83 -4.75 2.05 24.66
N PRO A 84 -5.21 2.82 25.67
CA PRO A 84 -5.86 4.12 25.45
C PRO A 84 -4.91 5.15 24.81
N GLU A 85 -3.60 5.00 24.97
CA GLU A 85 -2.58 5.88 24.40
C GLU A 85 -2.03 5.38 23.06
N ARG A 86 -2.61 4.31 22.48
CA ARG A 86 -2.17 3.70 21.21
C ARG A 86 -1.99 4.69 20.06
N SER A 87 -2.79 5.76 20.04
CA SER A 87 -2.71 6.79 19.00
C SER A 87 -1.44 7.65 19.10
N HIS A 88 -0.79 7.71 20.26
CA HIS A 88 0.39 8.54 20.53
C HIS A 88 1.70 7.76 20.59
N LYS A 89 1.68 6.45 20.28
CA LYS A 89 2.83 5.56 20.37
C LYS A 89 3.33 5.11 19.00
N ASP A 90 4.58 4.70 18.97
CA ASP A 90 5.12 3.91 17.87
C ASP A 90 4.31 2.64 17.66
N ARG A 91 4.27 2.17 16.41
CA ARG A 91 3.44 1.04 16.01
C ARG A 91 4.13 0.21 14.94
N THR A 92 3.89 -1.09 15.05
CA THR A 92 4.36 -2.10 14.09
C THR A 92 3.61 -2.04 12.77
N LEU A 93 2.31 -1.73 12.80
CA LEU A 93 1.48 -1.59 11.60
C LEU A 93 0.27 -0.70 11.89
N ASP A 94 -0.07 0.16 10.94
CA ASP A 94 -1.28 0.98 10.89
C ASP A 94 -1.89 0.80 9.49
N ILE A 95 -3.16 0.37 9.41
CA ILE A 95 -3.88 0.28 8.15
C ILE A 95 -5.25 0.95 8.25
N ASP A 96 -5.43 1.95 7.39
CA ASP A 96 -6.68 2.67 7.25
C ASP A 96 -7.27 2.54 5.86
N ILE A 97 -8.60 2.39 5.83
CA ILE A 97 -9.37 2.46 4.59
C ILE A 97 -9.54 3.95 4.28
N LEU A 98 -8.90 4.42 3.22
CA LEU A 98 -9.05 5.79 2.73
C LEU A 98 -10.41 5.95 2.04
N LEU A 99 -10.70 5.05 1.11
CA LEU A 99 -11.91 5.11 0.28
C LEU A 99 -12.27 3.75 -0.29
N GLY A 100 -13.57 3.52 -0.50
CA GLY A 100 -14.10 2.41 -1.28
C GLY A 100 -14.82 2.92 -2.52
N GLN A 101 -14.60 2.28 -3.68
CA GLN A 101 -15.21 2.58 -4.97
C GLN A 101 -15.78 1.32 -5.62
N GLU A 102 -16.73 1.48 -6.53
CA GLU A 102 -17.27 0.35 -7.30
C GLU A 102 -16.25 -0.15 -8.34
N ALA A 103 -15.52 0.78 -8.94
CA ALA A 103 -14.50 0.52 -9.95
C ALA A 103 -13.15 1.11 -9.54
N PHE A 104 -12.08 0.62 -10.15
CA PHE A 104 -10.77 1.20 -9.98
C PHE A 104 -10.71 2.54 -10.72
N ASP A 105 -10.22 3.56 -10.03
CA ASP A 105 -9.95 4.88 -10.58
C ASP A 105 -8.62 5.38 -10.02
N PHE A 106 -7.63 5.55 -10.90
CA PHE A 106 -6.33 6.01 -10.49
C PHE A 106 -6.29 7.50 -10.14
N THR A 107 -7.27 8.28 -10.62
CA THR A 107 -7.40 9.72 -10.36
C THR A 107 -8.26 10.02 -9.12
N VAL A 108 -8.70 8.97 -8.40
CA VAL A 108 -9.65 9.10 -7.30
C VAL A 108 -9.20 10.09 -6.21
N ALA A 109 -7.89 10.22 -5.99
CA ALA A 109 -7.32 11.15 -5.02
C ALA A 109 -7.50 12.63 -5.43
N GLU A 110 -7.56 12.93 -6.73
CA GLU A 110 -7.78 14.29 -7.26
C GLU A 110 -9.21 14.76 -7.02
N THR A 111 -10.17 13.85 -7.18
CA THR A 111 -11.60 14.12 -7.03
C THR A 111 -12.12 13.93 -5.61
N ASN A 112 -11.34 13.29 -4.73
CA ASN A 112 -11.73 12.96 -3.36
C ASN A 112 -10.68 13.36 -2.30
N GLN A 113 -10.06 14.54 -2.48
CA GLN A 113 -8.92 15.02 -1.69
C GLN A 113 -9.09 14.90 -0.17
N GLN A 114 -10.32 15.05 0.35
CA GLN A 114 -10.60 14.95 1.79
C GLN A 114 -10.23 13.60 2.42
N TYR A 115 -10.22 12.51 1.64
CA TYR A 115 -9.87 11.17 2.14
C TYR A 115 -8.37 10.88 1.99
N PHE A 116 -7.64 11.72 1.26
CA PHE A 116 -6.22 11.54 0.96
C PHE A 116 -5.37 12.67 1.55
N SER A 117 -5.93 13.55 2.40
CA SER A 117 -5.25 14.78 2.84
C SER A 117 -4.12 14.58 3.85
N GLU A 118 -4.00 13.40 4.45
CA GLU A 118 -2.96 13.13 5.44
C GLU A 118 -1.55 13.28 4.83
N PRO A 119 -0.58 13.91 5.52
CA PRO A 119 0.73 14.20 4.92
C PRO A 119 1.48 12.98 4.39
N TYR A 120 1.38 11.83 5.08
CA TYR A 120 2.04 10.59 4.66
C TYR A 120 1.34 9.91 3.47
N VAL A 121 0.03 10.13 3.30
CA VAL A 121 -0.73 9.70 2.12
C VAL A 121 -0.33 10.56 0.91
N GLN A 122 -0.28 11.88 1.08
CA GLN A 122 0.19 12.81 0.05
C GLN A 122 1.63 12.53 -0.37
N ALA A 123 2.53 12.17 0.56
CA ALA A 123 3.89 11.78 0.23
C ALA A 123 3.95 10.57 -0.72
N SER A 124 3.09 9.57 -0.51
CA SER A 124 3.00 8.38 -1.38
C SER A 124 2.50 8.74 -2.78
N LEU A 125 1.47 9.60 -2.87
CA LEU A 125 0.93 10.11 -4.14
C LEU A 125 1.94 10.98 -4.91
N GLN A 126 2.71 11.80 -4.21
CA GLN A 126 3.74 12.63 -4.83
C GLN A 126 4.92 11.78 -5.35
N ALA A 127 5.33 10.75 -4.60
CA ALA A 127 6.38 9.83 -5.05
C ALA A 127 5.98 9.10 -6.35
N LEU A 128 4.71 8.70 -6.45
CA LEU A 128 4.13 8.12 -7.66
C LEU A 128 4.18 9.08 -8.86
N GLN A 129 3.80 10.35 -8.66
CA GLN A 129 3.86 11.37 -9.72
C GLN A 129 5.30 11.61 -10.20
N ASN A 130 6.27 11.62 -9.29
CA ASN A 130 7.67 11.81 -9.67
C ASN A 130 8.19 10.70 -10.59
N GLU A 131 7.62 9.49 -10.55
CA GLU A 131 7.96 8.45 -11.52
C GLU A 131 7.46 8.73 -12.94
N THR A 132 6.34 9.42 -13.08
CA THR A 132 5.77 9.70 -14.41
C THR A 132 6.61 10.71 -15.20
N VAL A 133 7.55 11.40 -14.55
CA VAL A 133 8.38 12.47 -15.13
C VAL A 133 9.74 11.96 -15.65
N PHE A 134 9.98 10.64 -15.65
CA PHE A 134 11.27 10.02 -15.99
C PHE A 134 11.76 10.14 -17.46
N ASP A 135 11.09 10.89 -18.34
CA ASP A 135 11.54 11.07 -19.74
C ASP A 135 12.62 12.16 -19.92
N THR A 136 13.25 12.63 -18.84
CA THR A 136 14.43 13.50 -18.91
C THR A 136 15.50 13.03 -17.92
N GLU A 137 16.73 12.80 -18.41
CA GLU A 137 17.89 12.18 -17.73
C GLU A 137 18.43 12.92 -16.48
N GLN A 138 17.64 13.72 -15.76
CA GLN A 138 18.15 14.62 -14.72
C GLN A 138 17.31 14.71 -13.44
N PHE A 139 16.81 13.60 -12.86
CA PHE A 139 16.17 13.68 -11.53
C PHE A 139 16.42 12.46 -10.61
N ALA A 140 17.65 11.95 -10.58
CA ALA A 140 18.02 10.87 -9.65
C ALA A 140 18.13 11.28 -8.17
N HIS A 141 17.81 12.52 -7.77
CA HIS A 141 18.10 13.02 -6.41
C HIS A 141 16.90 13.77 -5.80
N ASN A 142 15.91 13.02 -5.27
CA ASN A 142 15.14 13.35 -4.04
C ASN A 142 14.00 12.35 -3.73
N VAL A 143 14.14 11.06 -4.10
CA VAL A 143 13.07 10.11 -3.79
C VAL A 143 13.28 9.58 -2.38
N ASN A 144 12.49 10.07 -1.42
CA ASN A 144 12.46 9.54 -0.06
C ASN A 144 11.68 8.21 -0.02
N THR A 145 11.92 7.33 -1.00
CA THR A 145 11.37 5.99 -1.08
C THR A 145 12.34 4.97 -0.50
N SER A 146 11.84 3.79 -0.18
CA SER A 146 12.63 2.74 0.46
C SER A 146 12.31 1.39 -0.14
N ASP A 147 13.35 0.59 -0.34
CA ASP A 147 13.23 -0.80 -0.76
C ASP A 147 12.62 -1.66 0.36
N VAL A 148 11.70 -2.53 -0.03
CA VAL A 148 11.10 -3.55 0.82
C VAL A 148 11.09 -4.87 0.05
N LEU A 149 11.73 -5.89 0.64
CA LEU A 149 11.77 -7.24 0.11
C LEU A 149 10.64 -8.07 0.74
N LEU A 150 9.73 -8.58 -0.09
CA LEU A 150 8.69 -9.49 0.39
C LEU A 150 9.26 -10.88 0.71
N PRO A 151 8.79 -11.53 1.79
CA PRO A 151 9.17 -12.91 2.07
C PRO A 151 8.84 -13.81 0.88
N GLY A 152 9.85 -14.45 0.28
CA GLY A 152 9.69 -15.34 -0.88
C GLY A 152 9.70 -14.64 -2.25
N ALA A 153 9.80 -13.31 -2.30
CA ALA A 153 10.04 -12.59 -3.55
C ALA A 153 11.53 -12.59 -3.93
N SER A 154 11.82 -12.55 -5.23
CA SER A 154 13.20 -12.48 -5.75
C SER A 154 13.70 -11.05 -5.98
N ILE A 155 12.81 -10.06 -5.92
CA ILE A 155 13.11 -8.64 -6.11
C ILE A 155 12.45 -7.82 -4.99
N SER A 156 13.08 -6.71 -4.61
CA SER A 156 12.45 -5.69 -3.76
C SER A 156 11.47 -4.85 -4.56
N LEU A 157 10.54 -4.19 -3.88
CA LEU A 157 9.74 -3.10 -4.42
C LEU A 157 9.90 -1.84 -3.56
N GLY A 158 9.29 -0.74 -3.97
CA GLY A 158 9.08 0.44 -3.11
C GLY A 158 9.60 1.74 -3.71
N HIS A 159 10.55 1.69 -4.64
CA HIS A 159 10.92 2.86 -5.43
C HIS A 159 9.88 3.20 -6.50
N ARG A 160 9.13 2.19 -6.94
CA ARG A 160 8.15 2.32 -8.00
C ARG A 160 6.80 1.72 -7.62
N ALA A 161 5.73 2.19 -8.27
CA ALA A 161 4.46 1.49 -8.24
C ALA A 161 4.63 0.08 -8.80
N ALA A 162 4.04 -0.90 -8.11
CA ALA A 162 4.16 -2.31 -8.45
C ALA A 162 2.84 -3.03 -8.25
N THR A 163 2.63 -4.11 -9.01
CA THR A 163 1.60 -5.10 -8.68
C THR A 163 2.24 -6.28 -7.97
N ILE A 164 1.54 -6.80 -6.97
CA ILE A 164 1.93 -7.99 -6.23
C ILE A 164 0.85 -9.03 -6.46
N ASP A 165 1.24 -10.19 -6.98
CA ASP A 165 0.36 -11.31 -7.28
C ASP A 165 0.82 -12.53 -6.49
N PHE A 166 -0.09 -13.04 -5.64
CA PHE A 166 0.12 -14.26 -4.87
C PHE A 166 -0.54 -15.45 -5.60
N GLU A 167 0.29 -16.36 -6.10
CA GLU A 167 -0.19 -17.56 -6.75
C GLU A 167 -0.47 -18.66 -5.72
N HIS A 168 -1.75 -18.83 -5.35
CA HIS A 168 -2.16 -19.81 -4.34
C HIS A 168 -1.73 -21.26 -4.60
N SER A 169 -1.62 -21.66 -5.87
CA SER A 169 -1.28 -23.04 -6.24
C SER A 169 0.17 -23.40 -5.93
N SER A 170 1.08 -22.41 -6.02
CA SER A 170 2.52 -22.59 -5.83
C SER A 170 3.03 -21.94 -4.54
N GLY A 171 2.28 -21.00 -3.95
CA GLY A 171 2.71 -20.15 -2.85
C GLY A 171 3.73 -19.08 -3.28
N ASN A 172 3.91 -18.88 -4.58
CA ASN A 172 4.87 -17.92 -5.12
C ASN A 172 4.31 -16.50 -5.10
N ILE A 173 5.22 -15.53 -4.90
CA ILE A 173 4.93 -14.11 -5.01
C ILE A 173 5.59 -13.57 -6.27
N PHE A 174 4.79 -12.96 -7.12
CA PHE A 174 5.25 -12.26 -8.30
C PHE A 174 5.12 -10.75 -8.07
N ILE A 175 6.24 -10.04 -8.15
CA ILE A 175 6.27 -8.58 -8.16
C ILE A 175 6.49 -8.15 -9.61
N ARG A 176 5.65 -7.23 -10.09
CA ARG A 176 5.78 -6.65 -11.43
C ARG A 176 5.82 -5.13 -11.34
N GLU A 177 6.95 -4.59 -11.76
CA GLU A 177 7.17 -3.15 -11.94
C GLU A 177 7.16 -2.84 -13.45
N ASN A 178 6.47 -1.76 -13.85
CA ASN A 178 6.40 -1.33 -15.25
C ASN A 178 6.18 0.19 -15.35
N SER A 179 6.15 0.77 -16.55
CA SER A 179 5.60 2.12 -16.71
C SER A 179 4.20 2.18 -16.07
N LEU A 180 3.86 3.34 -15.51
CA LEU A 180 2.62 3.48 -14.76
C LEU A 180 1.40 3.11 -15.62
N ASP A 181 1.32 3.64 -16.84
CA ASP A 181 0.21 3.34 -17.77
C ASP A 181 0.05 1.83 -18.01
N THR A 182 1.15 1.13 -18.34
CA THR A 182 1.10 -0.32 -18.58
C THR A 182 0.81 -1.11 -17.30
N LEU A 183 1.21 -0.60 -16.14
CA LEU A 183 0.88 -1.21 -14.86
C LEU A 183 -0.63 -1.10 -14.59
N LEU A 184 -1.22 0.07 -14.85
CA LEU A 184 -2.64 0.34 -14.65
C LEU A 184 -3.51 -0.50 -15.59
N GLU A 185 -3.23 -0.50 -16.89
CA GLU A 185 -3.95 -1.31 -17.88
C GLU A 185 -3.99 -2.79 -17.48
N ARG A 186 -2.87 -3.32 -16.98
CA ARG A 186 -2.76 -4.71 -16.54
C ARG A 186 -3.50 -4.98 -15.25
N PHE A 187 -3.43 -4.03 -14.32
CA PHE A 187 -4.11 -4.15 -13.04
C PHE A 187 -5.63 -4.17 -13.26
N GLU A 188 -6.17 -3.20 -14.02
CA GLU A 188 -7.58 -3.17 -14.43
C GLU A 188 -8.03 -4.47 -15.09
N ALA A 189 -7.30 -4.93 -16.11
CA ALA A 189 -7.60 -6.20 -16.77
C ALA A 189 -7.53 -7.41 -15.82
N THR A 190 -6.74 -7.34 -14.75
CA THR A 190 -6.68 -8.39 -13.73
C THR A 190 -7.87 -8.32 -12.78
N LEU A 191 -8.27 -7.11 -12.38
CA LEU A 191 -9.46 -6.89 -11.56
C LEU A 191 -10.73 -7.37 -12.27
N ASP A 192 -10.88 -7.07 -13.57
CA ASP A 192 -12.01 -7.53 -14.38
C ASP A 192 -12.09 -9.06 -14.42
N ARG A 193 -10.95 -9.74 -14.60
CA ARG A 193 -10.87 -11.21 -14.56
C ARG A 193 -11.25 -11.77 -13.18
N GLN A 194 -10.77 -11.15 -12.09
CA GLN A 194 -11.07 -11.59 -10.72
C GLN A 194 -12.55 -11.39 -10.36
N GLN A 195 -13.21 -10.39 -10.95
CA GLN A 195 -14.63 -10.11 -10.73
C GLN A 195 -15.57 -10.86 -11.70
N GLY A 196 -15.02 -11.63 -12.64
CA GLY A 196 -15.80 -12.45 -13.58
C GLY A 196 -16.39 -11.67 -14.76
N PHE A 197 -15.80 -10.53 -15.12
CA PHE A 197 -16.22 -9.69 -16.25
C PHE A 197 -15.51 -10.03 -17.58
N ALA A 198 -14.85 -11.19 -17.67
CA ALA A 198 -14.13 -11.65 -18.87
C ALA A 198 -14.86 -12.75 -19.64
#